data_AF-A0A1H4AQS4-F1
#
_entry.id   AF-A0A1H4AQS4-F1
#
_cell.length_a   1.000
_cell.length_b   1.000
_cell.length_c   1.000
_cell.angle_alpha   90.00
_cell.angle_beta   90.00
_cell.angle_gamma   90.00
#
_symmetry.space_group_name_H-M   'P 1'
#
loop_
_entity.id
_entity.type
_entity.pdbx_description
1 polymer ?
#
loop_
_entity_poly.entity_id
_entity_poly.type
_entity_poly.pdbx_seq_one_letter_code
_entity_poly.pdbx_strand_id
1 'polypeptide(L)'
;MKSIKSYLLILSIFTLLTACSSLVPKTEVVATKNYVVLTKNIQQIKPIVLAAKALATEDGKNFGNFKVIICGKTVTDLTDKELITEYVEMAKKNNVTLIACGFSLKKFKVNADNIPKELEVVDNGILYNFQLQKSGYLSIEL
;
A
#
# COMPACT_ATOMS: atom_id res chain seq x y z
N MET A 1 15.53 24.05 -61.66
CA MET A 1 14.48 23.12 -61.17
C MET A 1 14.94 21.67 -60.91
N LYS A 2 16.23 21.30 -61.10
CA LYS A 2 16.77 19.97 -60.72
C LYS A 2 17.23 19.90 -59.25
N SER A 3 17.81 20.99 -58.72
CA SER A 3 18.34 21.01 -57.34
C SER A 3 17.25 20.93 -56.26
N ILE A 4 16.07 21.54 -56.48
CA ILE A 4 14.96 21.57 -55.51
C ILE A 4 14.35 20.18 -55.31
N LYS A 5 14.26 19.37 -56.37
CA LYS A 5 13.78 17.98 -56.29
C LYS A 5 14.75 17.07 -55.52
N SER A 6 16.05 17.36 -55.58
CA SER A 6 17.07 16.61 -54.82
C SER A 6 17.02 16.91 -53.33
N TYR A 7 16.75 18.16 -52.93
CA TYR A 7 16.57 18.53 -51.52
C TYR A 7 15.26 17.98 -50.93
N LEU A 8 14.17 17.94 -51.71
CA LEU A 8 12.91 17.31 -51.31
C LEU A 8 13.05 15.79 -51.07
N LEU A 9 13.87 15.10 -51.86
CA LEU A 9 14.13 13.67 -51.70
C LEU A 9 15.00 13.36 -50.46
N ILE A 10 15.96 14.24 -50.13
CA ILE A 10 16.82 14.07 -48.96
C ILE A 10 16.06 14.38 -47.66
N LEU A 11 15.16 15.36 -47.68
CA LEU A 11 14.31 15.71 -46.52
C LEU A 11 13.30 14.59 -46.18
N SER A 12 12.79 13.86 -47.18
CA SER A 12 11.88 12.73 -46.94
C SER A 12 12.56 11.47 -46.39
N ILE A 13 13.87 11.31 -46.59
CA ILE A 13 14.63 10.17 -46.05
C ILE A 13 14.98 10.42 -44.57
N PHE A 14 15.19 11.67 -44.17
CA PHE A 14 15.53 12.02 -42.78
C PHE A 14 14.35 11.86 -41.82
N THR A 15 13.11 12.02 -42.28
CA THR A 15 11.91 11.83 -41.45
C THR A 15 11.54 10.36 -41.19
N LEU A 16 11.95 9.43 -42.06
CA LEU A 16 11.72 7.99 -41.86
C LEU A 16 12.68 7.35 -40.84
N LEU A 17 13.91 7.86 -40.68
CA LEU A 17 14.87 7.27 -39.72
C LEU A 17 14.55 7.60 -38.24
N THR A 18 13.78 8.65 -37.98
CA THR A 18 13.35 9.03 -36.61
C THR A 18 12.18 8.20 -36.06
N ALA A 19 11.55 7.34 -36.85
CA ALA A 19 10.36 6.59 -36.44
C ALA A 19 10.62 5.25 -35.73
N CYS A 20 11.90 4.82 -35.58
CA CYS A 20 12.24 3.49 -35.03
C CYS A 20 12.80 3.49 -33.60
N SER A 21 12.85 4.63 -32.90
CA SER A 21 13.60 4.73 -31.63
C SER A 21 12.82 4.41 -30.35
N SER A 22 11.63 3.81 -30.41
CA SER A 22 10.83 3.56 -29.20
C SER A 22 10.11 2.21 -29.18
N LEU A 23 10.88 1.12 -29.27
CA LEU A 23 10.43 -0.21 -28.83
C LEU A 23 11.55 -0.88 -28.02
N VAL A 24 11.92 -0.25 -26.89
CA VAL A 24 12.52 -1.03 -25.80
C VAL A 24 11.34 -1.75 -25.15
N PRO A 25 11.20 -3.09 -25.24
CA PRO A 25 10.25 -3.79 -24.42
C PRO A 25 10.62 -3.50 -22.97
N LYS A 26 9.84 -2.66 -22.30
CA LYS A 26 9.91 -2.50 -20.86
C LYS A 26 9.69 -3.90 -20.33
N THR A 27 10.74 -4.56 -19.86
CA THR A 27 10.56 -5.72 -18.99
C THR A 27 9.71 -5.18 -17.85
N GLU A 28 8.42 -5.48 -17.85
CA GLU A 28 7.56 -5.23 -16.70
C GLU A 28 8.16 -6.10 -15.59
N VAL A 29 9.08 -5.52 -14.84
CA VAL A 29 9.31 -5.93 -13.46
C VAL A 29 7.95 -5.69 -12.83
N VAL A 30 7.15 -6.76 -12.73
CA VAL A 30 5.83 -6.66 -12.12
C VAL A 30 6.08 -6.18 -10.70
N ALA A 31 5.76 -4.90 -10.47
CA ALA A 31 6.13 -4.24 -9.24
C ALA A 31 5.36 -4.88 -8.09
N THR A 32 6.07 -5.21 -7.01
CA THR A 32 5.46 -5.68 -5.77
C THR A 32 4.36 -4.72 -5.33
N LYS A 33 3.15 -5.25 -5.13
CA LYS A 33 1.98 -4.49 -4.69
C LYS A 33 1.90 -4.50 -3.18
N ASN A 34 2.09 -3.33 -2.57
CA ASN A 34 1.92 -3.15 -1.14
C ASN A 34 0.56 -2.51 -0.86
N TYR A 35 -0.04 -2.86 0.27
CA TYR A 35 -1.39 -2.48 0.65
C TYR A 35 -1.42 -1.85 2.04
N VAL A 36 -2.24 -0.83 2.22
CA VAL A 36 -2.52 -0.24 3.52
C VAL A 36 -3.99 0.11 3.68
N VAL A 37 -4.57 -0.30 4.79
CA VAL A 37 -5.95 0.08 5.16
C VAL A 37 -5.91 0.91 6.43
N LEU A 38 -6.53 2.09 6.41
CA LEU A 38 -6.83 2.84 7.63
C LEU A 38 -8.26 2.52 8.05
N THR A 39 -8.47 2.12 9.29
CA THR A 39 -9.81 1.85 9.84
C THR A 39 -10.01 2.54 11.17
N LYS A 40 -11.26 2.93 11.43
CA LYS A 40 -11.74 3.43 12.73
C LYS A 40 -12.68 2.45 13.44
N ASN A 41 -12.74 1.19 12.99
CA ASN A 41 -13.63 0.17 13.52
C ASN A 41 -12.91 -1.18 13.69
N ILE A 42 -12.74 -1.65 14.93
CA ILE A 42 -12.06 -2.91 15.26
C ILE A 42 -12.69 -4.13 14.56
N GLN A 43 -14.01 -4.14 14.38
CA GLN A 43 -14.73 -5.26 13.76
C GLN A 43 -14.39 -5.42 12.27
N GLN A 44 -13.83 -4.39 11.64
CA GLN A 44 -13.37 -4.45 10.25
C GLN A 44 -12.02 -5.18 10.11
N ILE A 45 -11.27 -5.44 11.19
CA ILE A 45 -9.98 -6.14 11.07
C ILE A 45 -10.15 -7.51 10.40
N LYS A 46 -11.16 -8.28 10.80
CA LYS A 46 -11.46 -9.60 10.21
C LYS A 46 -11.69 -9.54 8.69
N PRO A 47 -12.66 -8.74 8.17
CA PRO A 47 -12.85 -8.64 6.72
C PRO A 47 -11.65 -8.02 5.99
N ILE A 48 -10.90 -7.10 6.61
CA ILE A 48 -9.65 -6.56 6.02
C ILE A 48 -8.60 -7.68 5.85
N VAL A 49 -8.43 -8.54 6.86
CA VAL A 49 -7.49 -9.67 6.78
C VAL A 49 -7.93 -10.70 5.74
N LEU A 50 -9.25 -10.93 5.60
CA LEU A 50 -9.77 -11.79 4.52
C LEU A 50 -9.50 -11.19 3.12
N ALA A 51 -9.61 -9.88 2.97
CA ALA A 51 -9.23 -9.19 1.73
C ALA A 51 -7.72 -9.33 1.46
N ALA A 52 -6.87 -9.19 2.48
CA ALA A 52 -5.43 -9.42 2.35
C ALA A 52 -5.11 -10.84 1.85
N LYS A 53 -5.80 -11.85 2.38
CA LYS A 53 -5.67 -13.24 1.92
C LYS A 53 -6.08 -13.42 0.46
N ALA A 54 -7.18 -12.79 0.04
CA ALA A 54 -7.65 -12.85 -1.34
C ALA A 54 -6.65 -12.16 -2.30
N LEU A 55 -6.16 -10.97 -1.93
CA LEU A 55 -5.15 -10.24 -2.71
C LEU A 55 -3.82 -11.01 -2.79
N ALA A 56 -3.41 -11.69 -1.72
CA ALA A 56 -2.24 -12.57 -1.76
C ALA A 56 -2.39 -13.71 -2.77
N THR A 57 -3.62 -14.21 -2.96
CA THR A 57 -3.92 -15.23 -3.98
C THR A 57 -3.94 -14.63 -5.38
N GLU A 58 -4.55 -13.45 -5.53
CA GLU A 58 -4.67 -12.73 -6.81
C GLU A 58 -3.31 -12.28 -7.36
N ASP A 59 -2.48 -11.69 -6.50
CA ASP A 59 -1.20 -11.10 -6.89
C ASP A 59 -0.04 -12.11 -6.90
N GLY A 60 -0.22 -13.26 -6.25
CA GLY A 60 0.76 -14.32 -6.13
C GLY A 60 2.13 -13.78 -5.69
N LYS A 61 3.16 -14.00 -6.50
CA LYS A 61 4.54 -13.55 -6.23
C LYS A 61 4.72 -12.04 -6.12
N ASN A 62 3.75 -11.26 -6.59
CA ASN A 62 3.79 -9.81 -6.57
C ASN A 62 3.11 -9.24 -5.32
N PHE A 63 2.47 -10.07 -4.49
CA PHE A 63 1.92 -9.62 -3.22
C PHE A 63 3.04 -9.17 -2.28
N GLY A 64 2.98 -7.92 -1.85
CA GLY A 64 3.93 -7.31 -0.93
C GLY A 64 3.41 -7.26 0.49
N ASN A 65 3.74 -6.18 1.17
CA ASN A 65 3.32 -5.92 2.54
C ASN A 65 1.85 -5.52 2.61
N PHE A 66 1.13 -6.01 3.61
CA PHE A 66 -0.22 -5.55 3.94
C PHE A 66 -0.23 -4.96 5.35
N LYS A 67 -0.57 -3.67 5.48
CA LYS A 67 -0.60 -2.94 6.75
C LYS A 67 -2.02 -2.49 7.10
N VAL A 68 -2.40 -2.55 8.36
CA VAL A 68 -3.68 -2.04 8.86
C VAL A 68 -3.40 -1.02 9.95
N ILE A 69 -3.82 0.23 9.74
CA ILE A 69 -3.65 1.34 10.66
C ILE A 69 -4.97 1.57 11.39
N ILE A 70 -4.96 1.32 12.70
CA ILE A 70 -6.12 1.41 13.58
C ILE A 70 -6.12 2.79 14.24
N CYS A 71 -7.08 3.61 13.86
CA CYS A 71 -7.25 4.99 14.30
C CYS A 71 -8.57 5.21 15.04
N GLY A 72 -8.75 6.41 15.60
CA GLY A 72 -10.03 6.80 16.19
C GLY A 72 -10.28 6.15 17.54
N LYS A 73 -11.53 6.15 17.99
CA LYS A 73 -11.90 5.70 19.34
C LYS A 73 -11.63 4.22 19.54
N THR A 74 -11.69 3.41 18.48
CA THR A 74 -11.53 1.95 18.54
C THR A 74 -10.15 1.50 19.04
N VAL A 75 -9.16 2.41 19.12
CA VAL A 75 -7.88 2.10 19.77
C VAL A 75 -8.03 1.75 21.26
N THR A 76 -9.14 2.13 21.90
CA THR A 76 -9.44 1.70 23.27
C THR A 76 -9.66 0.19 23.36
N ASP A 77 -10.20 -0.41 22.31
CA ASP A 77 -10.54 -1.83 22.24
C ASP A 77 -9.28 -2.71 22.13
N LEU A 78 -8.14 -2.12 21.77
CA LEU A 78 -6.84 -2.80 21.71
C LEU A 78 -6.32 -3.24 23.09
N THR A 79 -6.92 -2.73 24.17
CA THR A 79 -6.57 -3.12 25.55
C THR A 79 -7.32 -4.36 26.04
N ASP A 80 -8.38 -4.77 25.32
CA ASP A 80 -9.07 -6.02 25.57
C ASP A 80 -8.22 -7.18 25.03
N LYS A 81 -7.58 -7.90 25.95
CA LYS A 81 -6.64 -8.98 25.61
C LYS A 81 -7.30 -10.15 24.88
N GLU A 82 -8.54 -10.49 25.23
CA GLU A 82 -9.23 -11.63 24.60
C GLU A 82 -9.59 -11.27 23.17
N LEU A 83 -10.20 -10.10 22.97
CA LEU A 83 -10.58 -9.60 21.64
C LEU A 83 -9.37 -9.43 20.72
N ILE A 84 -8.31 -8.76 21.20
CA ILE A 84 -7.18 -8.40 20.34
C ILE A 84 -6.31 -9.62 19.98
N THR A 85 -6.24 -10.64 20.84
CA THR A 85 -5.45 -11.85 20.59
C THR A 85 -5.96 -12.56 19.33
N GLU A 86 -7.28 -12.71 19.17
CA GLU A 86 -7.87 -13.32 17.96
C GLU A 86 -7.45 -12.56 16.70
N TYR A 87 -7.54 -11.22 16.72
CA TYR A 87 -7.17 -10.40 15.57
C TYR A 87 -5.68 -10.44 15.26
N VAL A 88 -4.82 -10.42 16.28
CA VAL A 88 -3.36 -10.50 16.11
C VAL A 88 -2.96 -11.85 15.50
N GLU A 89 -3.51 -12.96 15.99
CA GLU A 89 -3.24 -14.28 15.45
C GLU A 89 -3.72 -14.41 14.00
N MET A 90 -4.93 -13.91 13.71
CA MET A 90 -5.48 -13.90 12.36
C MET A 90 -4.61 -13.07 11.40
N ALA A 91 -4.17 -11.89 11.83
CA ALA A 91 -3.32 -11.01 11.03
C ALA A 91 -1.95 -11.66 10.76
N LYS A 92 -1.29 -12.21 11.79
CA LYS A 92 -0.02 -12.94 11.67
C LYS A 92 -0.12 -14.10 10.68
N LYS A 93 -1.17 -14.92 10.77
CA LYS A 93 -1.40 -16.06 9.88
C LYS A 93 -1.53 -15.67 8.40
N ASN A 94 -1.95 -14.43 8.13
CA ASN A 94 -2.17 -13.92 6.77
C ASN A 94 -1.14 -12.85 6.37
N ASN A 95 0.01 -12.77 7.05
CA ASN A 95 1.08 -11.81 6.78
C ASN A 95 0.61 -10.33 6.80
N VAL A 96 -0.34 -10.01 7.68
CA VAL A 96 -0.86 -8.65 7.89
C VAL A 96 -0.20 -8.03 9.12
N THR A 97 0.31 -6.81 8.96
CA THR A 97 0.85 -6.01 10.08
C THR A 97 -0.24 -5.11 10.64
N LEU A 98 -0.52 -5.21 11.94
CA LEU A 98 -1.43 -4.31 12.65
C LEU A 98 -0.65 -3.15 13.29
N ILE A 99 -1.17 -1.94 13.15
CA ILE A 99 -0.51 -0.71 13.56
C ILE A 99 -1.50 0.16 14.35
N ALA A 100 -1.16 0.51 15.58
CA ALA A 100 -1.95 1.44 16.39
C ALA A 100 -1.52 2.90 16.14
N CYS A 101 -2.51 3.77 15.96
CA CYS A 101 -2.27 5.20 15.80
C CYS A 101 -2.01 5.88 17.16
N GLY A 102 -0.76 6.26 17.40
CA GLY A 102 -0.29 6.96 18.60
C GLY A 102 -1.04 8.26 18.89
N PHE A 103 -1.40 9.02 17.86
CA PHE A 103 -2.23 10.22 18.00
C PHE A 103 -3.60 9.88 18.62
N SER A 104 -4.19 8.76 18.20
CA SER A 104 -5.47 8.29 18.77
C SER A 104 -5.27 7.74 20.18
N LEU A 105 -4.22 6.95 20.44
CA LEU A 105 -3.88 6.45 21.78
C LEU A 105 -3.76 7.61 22.78
N LYS A 106 -2.99 8.66 22.43
CA LYS A 106 -2.82 9.88 23.23
C LYS A 106 -4.18 10.57 23.47
N LYS A 107 -4.98 10.77 22.41
CA LYS A 107 -6.31 11.42 22.50
C LYS A 107 -7.27 10.68 23.43
N PHE A 108 -7.28 9.35 23.39
CA PHE A 108 -8.17 8.51 24.19
C PHE A 108 -7.53 8.00 25.49
N LYS A 109 -6.35 8.52 25.85
CA LYS A 109 -5.63 8.21 27.10
C LYS A 109 -5.35 6.71 27.28
N VAL A 110 -5.09 6.00 26.18
CA VAL A 110 -4.69 4.59 26.20
C VAL A 110 -3.18 4.52 26.39
N ASN A 111 -2.73 3.79 27.42
CA ASN A 111 -1.30 3.51 27.57
C ASN A 111 -0.87 2.46 26.53
N ALA A 112 0.19 2.74 25.78
CA ALA A 112 0.76 1.81 24.80
C ALA A 112 1.30 0.51 25.44
N ASP A 113 1.65 0.53 26.74
CA ASP A 113 2.06 -0.69 27.45
C ASP A 113 0.90 -1.69 27.65
N ASN A 114 -0.35 -1.23 27.49
CA ASN A 114 -1.55 -2.03 27.67
C ASN A 114 -2.05 -2.67 26.37
N ILE A 115 -1.43 -2.36 25.23
CA ILE A 115 -1.76 -3.00 23.95
C ILE A 115 -0.72 -4.11 23.64
N PRO A 116 -1.07 -5.14 22.84
CA PRO A 116 -0.12 -6.21 22.52
C PRO A 116 1.14 -5.68 21.85
N LYS A 117 2.29 -6.23 22.23
CA LYS A 117 3.61 -5.81 21.72
C LYS A 117 3.80 -6.11 20.24
N GLU A 118 2.94 -6.95 19.67
CA GLU A 118 2.96 -7.28 18.24
C GLU A 118 2.29 -6.23 17.37
N LEU A 119 1.59 -5.25 17.96
CA LEU A 119 1.15 -4.08 17.23
C LEU A 119 2.30 -3.08 17.13
N GLU A 120 2.60 -2.63 15.92
CA GLU A 120 3.44 -1.46 15.73
C GLU A 120 2.69 -0.22 16.24
N VAL A 121 3.41 0.78 16.76
CA VAL A 121 2.82 2.08 17.11
C VAL A 121 3.52 3.16 16.31
N VAL A 122 2.72 3.98 15.61
CA VAL A 122 3.22 5.15 14.88
C VAL A 122 2.66 6.42 15.48
N ASP A 123 3.43 7.51 15.51
CA ASP A 123 3.01 8.74 16.16
C ASP A 123 1.70 9.31 15.59
N ASN A 124 1.52 9.30 14.27
CA ASN A 124 0.31 9.76 13.60
C ASN A 124 -0.03 8.81 12.43
N GLY A 125 -1.07 7.99 12.63
CA GLY A 125 -1.51 7.01 11.64
C GLY A 125 -1.99 7.60 10.31
N ILE A 126 -2.56 8.81 10.32
CA ILE A 126 -3.01 9.48 9.09
C ILE A 126 -1.80 9.93 8.27
N LEU A 127 -0.82 10.58 8.92
CA LEU A 127 0.41 10.99 8.27
C LEU A 127 1.18 9.78 7.74
N TYR A 128 1.26 8.72 8.55
CA TYR A 128 1.93 7.47 8.16
C TYR A 128 1.26 6.82 6.95
N ASN A 129 -0.08 6.79 6.89
CA ASN A 129 -0.81 6.32 5.72
C ASN A 129 -0.44 7.09 4.44
N PHE A 130 -0.37 8.43 4.51
CA PHE A 130 0.07 9.25 3.38
C PHE A 130 1.52 8.98 2.98
N GLN A 131 2.41 8.72 3.93
CA GLN A 131 3.81 8.38 3.63
C GLN A 131 3.90 7.02 2.91
N LEU A 132 3.11 6.04 3.33
CA LEU A 132 3.01 4.75 2.64
C LEU A 132 2.47 4.92 1.23
N GLN A 133 1.41 5.71 1.03
CA GLN A 133 0.89 6.02 -0.31
C GLN A 133 1.95 6.66 -1.20
N LYS A 134 2.70 7.64 -0.70
CA LYS A 134 3.81 8.28 -1.44
C LYS A 134 4.91 7.29 -1.81
N SER A 135 5.10 6.23 -1.02
CA SER A 135 6.04 5.15 -1.31
C SER A 135 5.49 4.06 -2.25
N GLY A 136 4.24 4.20 -2.73
CA GLY A 136 3.64 3.28 -3.71
C GLY A 136 2.66 2.26 -3.11
N TYR A 137 2.23 2.40 -1.85
CA TYR A 137 1.18 1.55 -1.30
C TYR A 137 -0.19 1.90 -1.90
N LEU A 138 -0.96 0.87 -2.26
CA LEU A 138 -2.38 0.98 -2.55
C LEU A 138 -3.14 1.15 -1.23
N SER A 139 -3.92 2.23 -1.10
CA SER A 139 -4.54 2.61 0.16
C SER A 139 -6.04 2.79 0.05
N ILE A 140 -6.75 2.34 1.09
CA ILE A 140 -8.17 2.64 1.33
C ILE A 140 -8.38 3.09 2.78
N GLU A 141 -9.43 3.86 3.03
CA GLU A 141 -9.90 4.27 4.37
C GLU A 141 -11.34 3.76 4.59
N LEU A 142 -11.63 3.27 5.81
CA LEU A 142 -12.90 2.68 6.22
C LEU A 142 -13.44 3.24 7.53
#